data_AF-A0AAJ5W5V5-F1
#
_entry.id   AF-A0AAJ5W5V5-F1
#
_cell.length_a   1.000
_cell.length_b   1.000
_cell.length_c   1.000
_cell.angle_alpha   90.00
_cell.angle_beta   90.00
_cell.angle_gamma   90.00
#
_symmetry.space_group_name_H-M   'P 1'
#
loop_
_entity.id
_entity.type
_entity.pdbx_description
1 polymer ?
#
loop_
_entity_poly.entity_id
_entity_poly.type
_entity_poly.pdbx_seq_one_letter_code
_entity_poly.pdbx_strand_id
1 'polypeptide(L)'
;MLLKPISVLLLFSLLSANFANLFVFAGFELNQKYIAAELCVNKNRPELHCNGKCYLMKKLKQAQDKEQKQERQAQKTQIQDAVVVNPQVFKRYALAETKLHIPGSMGMPQSIKNSIFHPPQEKSNLS
;
A
#
# COMPACT_ATOMS: atom_id res chain seq x y z
N MET A 1 41.99 22.97 3.14
CA MET A 1 41.85 22.45 4.53
C MET A 1 40.41 22.49 5.08
N LEU A 2 39.50 23.36 4.59
CA LEU A 2 38.10 23.42 5.07
C LEU A 2 37.18 22.26 4.62
N LEU A 3 37.55 21.49 3.60
CA LEU A 3 36.72 20.37 3.10
C LEU A 3 36.59 19.22 4.12
N LYS A 4 37.60 19.02 4.97
CA LYS A 4 37.62 17.97 6.01
C LYS A 4 36.56 18.20 7.11
N PRO A 5 36.50 19.38 7.77
CA PRO A 5 35.45 19.63 8.77
C PRO A 5 34.04 19.67 8.16
N ILE A 6 33.89 20.13 6.90
CA ILE A 6 32.60 20.11 6.20
C ILE A 6 32.10 18.67 6.02
N SER A 7 32.98 17.75 5.60
CA SER A 7 32.64 16.34 5.46
C SER A 7 32.23 15.70 6.80
N VAL A 8 32.97 16.01 7.88
CA VAL A 8 32.64 15.53 9.24
C VAL A 8 31.28 16.06 9.71
N LEU A 9 30.98 17.34 9.46
CA LEU A 9 29.68 17.95 9.78
C LEU A 9 28.53 17.30 9.02
N LEU A 10 28.70 17.03 7.72
CA LEU A 10 27.70 16.37 6.89
C LEU A 10 27.42 14.95 7.38
N LEU A 11 28.46 14.20 7.72
CA LEU A 11 28.31 12.87 8.32
C LEU A 11 27.51 12.95 9.63
N PHE A 12 27.88 13.85 10.54
CA PHE A 12 27.19 13.99 11.82
C PHE A 12 25.71 14.38 11.66
N SER A 13 25.40 15.25 10.68
CA SER A 13 24.03 15.64 10.35
C SER A 13 23.19 14.49 9.78
N LEU A 14 23.80 13.55 9.05
CA LEU A 14 23.11 12.36 8.54
C LEU A 14 22.85 11.34 9.66
N LEU A 15 23.82 11.17 10.56
CA LEU A 15 23.61 10.35 11.76
C LEU A 15 22.50 10.92 12.64
N SER A 16 22.33 12.24 12.68
CA SER A 16 21.38 12.88 13.58
C SER A 16 19.91 12.70 13.22
N ALA A 17 19.63 12.35 11.97
CA ALA A 17 18.28 12.03 11.50
C ALA A 17 17.64 10.85 12.26
N ASN A 18 18.42 10.00 12.93
CA ASN A 18 17.93 8.79 13.60
C ASN A 18 17.83 8.91 15.14
N PHE A 19 18.11 10.08 15.73
CA PHE A 19 18.11 10.22 17.20
C PHE A 19 16.72 10.20 17.85
N ALA A 20 15.62 10.27 17.10
CA ALA A 20 14.27 10.34 17.66
C ALA A 20 13.97 9.19 18.65
N ASN A 21 14.34 7.95 18.28
CA ASN A 21 14.16 6.79 19.15
C ASN A 21 15.08 6.81 20.37
N LEU A 22 16.30 7.35 20.23
CA LEU A 22 17.24 7.51 21.34
C LEU A 22 16.74 8.51 22.37
N PHE A 23 16.16 9.64 21.94
CA PHE A 23 15.54 10.59 22.85
C PHE A 23 14.34 10.00 23.61
N VAL A 24 13.50 9.21 22.93
CA VAL A 24 12.37 8.52 23.59
C VAL A 24 12.85 7.53 24.65
N PHE A 25 13.89 6.76 24.35
CA PHE A 25 14.47 5.81 25.29
C PHE A 25 15.14 6.51 26.48
N ALA A 26 15.97 7.52 26.23
CA ALA A 26 16.64 8.29 27.28
C ALA A 26 15.62 8.96 28.22
N GLY A 27 14.56 9.57 27.67
CA GLY A 27 13.49 10.17 28.48
C GLY A 27 12.72 9.14 29.32
N PHE A 28 12.60 7.90 28.83
CA PHE A 28 12.00 6.81 29.59
C PHE A 28 12.88 6.37 30.76
N GLU A 29 14.19 6.17 30.56
CA GLU A 29 15.08 5.74 31.64
C GLU A 29 15.16 6.78 32.76
N LEU A 30 15.31 8.06 32.41
CA LEU A 30 15.39 9.14 33.41
C LEU A 30 14.13 9.26 34.28
N ASN A 31 12.97 8.87 33.75
CA ASN A 31 11.68 9.00 34.43
C ASN A 31 10.99 7.66 34.71
N GLN A 32 11.72 6.55 34.65
CA GLN A 32 11.12 5.21 34.64
C GLN A 32 10.23 4.95 35.86
N LYS A 33 10.65 5.41 37.05
CA LYS A 33 9.89 5.26 38.30
C LYS A 33 8.53 5.96 38.22
N TYR A 34 8.51 7.22 37.78
CA TYR A 34 7.29 7.99 37.59
C TYR A 34 6.39 7.35 36.53
N ILE A 35 6.96 6.92 35.41
CA ILE A 35 6.21 6.25 34.33
C ILE A 35 5.57 4.96 34.84
N ALA A 36 6.30 4.16 35.63
CA ALA A 36 5.79 2.92 36.21
C ALA A 36 4.65 3.17 37.21
N ALA A 37 4.74 4.22 38.03
CA ALA A 37 3.74 4.54 39.05
C ALA A 37 2.47 5.20 38.48
N GLU A 38 2.61 6.16 37.56
CA GLU A 38 1.50 7.01 37.14
C GLU A 38 0.94 6.64 35.76
N LEU A 39 1.81 6.32 34.80
CA LEU A 39 1.46 6.20 33.39
C LEU A 39 1.31 4.75 32.90
N CYS A 40 1.82 3.78 33.66
CA CYS A 40 1.76 2.36 33.33
C CYS A 40 0.33 1.82 33.50
N VAL A 41 -0.23 1.24 32.44
CA VAL A 41 -1.57 0.62 32.50
C VAL A 41 -1.62 -0.64 33.39
N ASN A 42 -0.46 -1.30 33.56
CA ASN A 42 -0.31 -2.49 34.39
C ASN A 42 0.19 -2.18 35.81
N LYS A 43 0.08 -0.94 36.30
CA LYS A 43 0.56 -0.55 37.62
C LYS A 43 -0.08 -1.34 38.78
N ASN A 44 -1.30 -1.81 38.59
CA ASN A 44 -2.04 -2.64 39.57
C ASN A 44 -1.75 -4.15 39.45
N ARG A 45 -0.83 -4.55 38.56
CA ARG A 45 -0.45 -5.96 38.29
C ARG A 45 1.06 -6.15 38.42
N PRO A 46 1.61 -6.05 39.65
CA PRO A 46 3.05 -6.14 39.89
C PRO A 46 3.65 -7.49 39.46
N GLU A 47 2.85 -8.56 39.43
CA GLU A 47 3.24 -9.91 38.99
C GLU A 47 3.71 -9.96 37.53
N LEU A 48 3.32 -8.98 36.71
CA LEU A 48 3.72 -8.89 35.31
C LEU A 48 5.10 -8.24 35.10
N HIS A 49 5.71 -7.68 36.15
CA HIS A 49 7.01 -7.00 36.11
C HIS A 49 7.13 -6.00 34.93
N CYS A 50 6.05 -5.27 34.63
CA CYS A 50 5.97 -4.42 33.46
C CYS A 50 6.90 -3.19 33.55
N ASN A 51 7.01 -2.56 34.71
CA ASN A 51 7.94 -1.45 34.99
C ASN A 51 7.88 -0.31 33.95
N GLY A 52 6.67 0.03 33.48
CA GLY A 52 6.45 1.11 32.50
C GLY A 52 6.75 0.73 31.04
N LYS A 53 7.19 -0.49 30.73
CA LYS A 53 7.53 -0.94 29.35
C LYS A 53 6.36 -0.82 28.37
N CYS A 54 5.12 -1.00 28.84
CA CYS A 54 3.92 -0.81 28.01
C CYS A 54 3.80 0.63 27.47
N TYR A 55 4.15 1.62 28.29
CA TYR A 55 4.13 3.02 27.91
C TYR A 55 5.23 3.32 26.89
N LEU A 56 6.45 2.80 27.12
CA LEU A 56 7.56 2.92 26.18
C LEU A 56 7.18 2.37 24.80
N MET A 57 6.62 1.15 24.75
CA MET A 57 6.20 0.52 23.50
C MET A 57 5.13 1.34 22.77
N LYS A 58 4.18 1.93 23.51
CA LYS A 58 3.16 2.82 22.94
C LYS A 58 3.79 4.07 22.32
N LYS A 59 4.79 4.67 22.97
CA LYS A 59 5.48 5.86 22.46
C LYS A 59 6.32 5.56 21.22
N LEU A 60 7.03 4.44 21.19
CA LEU A 60 7.77 4.01 19.98
C LEU A 60 6.81 3.78 18.80
N LYS A 61 5.71 3.07 19.03
CA LYS A 61 4.70 2.84 17.99
C LYS A 61 4.12 4.13 17.45
N GLN A 62 3.81 5.09 18.33
CA GLN A 62 3.29 6.40 17.93
C GLN A 62 4.30 7.18 17.08
N ALA A 63 5.60 7.11 17.39
CA ALA A 63 6.65 7.73 16.59
C ALA A 63 6.71 7.10 15.18
N GLN A 64 6.72 5.77 15.10
CA GLN A 64 6.74 5.03 13.84
C GLN A 64 5.50 5.31 12.97
N ASP A 65 4.30 5.32 13.57
CA ASP A 65 3.06 5.61 12.85
C ASP A 65 3.06 7.02 12.27
N LYS A 66 3.67 7.99 12.97
CA LYS A 66 3.81 9.38 12.52
C LYS A 66 4.75 9.46 11.32
N GLU A 67 5.91 8.79 11.37
CA GLU A 67 6.84 8.69 10.25
C GLU A 67 6.17 8.07 9.02
N GLN A 68 5.51 6.92 9.19
CA GLN A 68 4.81 6.24 8.08
C GLN A 68 3.66 7.09 7.50
N LYS A 69 2.96 7.86 8.34
CA LYS A 69 1.92 8.78 7.87
C LYS A 69 2.50 9.94 7.06
N GLN A 70 3.65 10.48 7.48
CA GLN A 70 4.36 11.54 6.77
C GLN A 70 4.90 11.04 5.42
N GLU A 71 5.46 9.83 5.37
CA GLU A 71 5.89 9.18 4.12
C GLU A 71 4.73 8.99 3.14
N ARG A 72 3.60 8.45 3.61
CA ARG A 72 2.39 8.29 2.79
C ARG A 72 1.85 9.62 2.26
N GLN A 73 1.94 10.69 3.04
CA GLN A 73 1.54 12.03 2.60
C GLN A 73 2.49 12.56 1.52
N ALA A 74 3.80 12.41 1.69
CA ALA A 74 4.79 12.81 0.69
C ALA A 74 4.59 12.07 -0.65
N GLN A 75 4.27 10.77 -0.61
CA GLN A 75 3.97 9.99 -1.81
C GLN A 75 2.70 10.47 -2.54
N LYS A 76 1.65 10.84 -1.81
CA LYS A 76 0.41 11.38 -2.40
C LYS A 76 0.60 12.72 -3.09
N THR A 77 1.52 13.56 -2.60
CA THR A 77 1.83 14.83 -3.25
C THR A 77 2.50 14.61 -4.60
N GLN A 78 3.45 13.66 -4.70
CA GLN A 78 4.16 13.39 -5.97
C GLN A 78 3.26 12.82 -7.07
N ILE A 79 2.23 12.04 -6.74
CA ILE A 79 1.33 11.46 -7.74
C ILE A 79 0.44 12.54 -8.38
N GLN A 80 0.09 13.59 -7.65
CA GLN A 80 -0.78 14.66 -8.17
C GLN A 80 -0.08 15.51 -9.24
N ASP A 81 1.24 15.68 -9.16
CA ASP A 81 2.02 16.40 -10.18
C ASP A 81 2.26 15.59 -11.47
N ALA A 82 2.00 14.27 -11.45
CA ALA A 82 2.30 13.37 -12.58
C ALA A 82 1.10 13.05 -13.49
N VAL A 83 -0.13 13.47 -13.14
CA VAL A 83 -1.32 13.16 -13.95
C VAL A 83 -1.52 14.22 -15.05
N VAL A 84 -0.78 14.08 -16.15
CA VAL A 84 -1.14 14.75 -17.41
C VAL A 84 -2.24 13.93 -18.07
N VAL A 85 -3.50 14.35 -17.91
CA VAL A 85 -4.64 13.76 -18.62
C VAL A 85 -4.53 14.17 -20.10
N ASN A 86 -3.96 13.31 -20.94
CA ASN A 86 -4.02 13.50 -22.40
C ASN A 86 -5.27 12.81 -22.94
N PRO A 87 -6.34 13.54 -23.32
CA PRO A 87 -7.56 12.92 -23.82
C PRO A 87 -7.28 12.26 -25.18
N GLN A 88 -7.20 10.92 -25.19
CA GLN A 88 -7.09 10.13 -26.41
C GLN A 88 -8.45 10.18 -27.14
N VAL A 89 -8.58 11.09 -28.11
CA VAL A 89 -9.78 11.20 -28.93
C VAL A 89 -9.74 10.12 -30.01
N PHE A 90 -10.54 9.07 -29.84
CA PHE A 90 -10.74 8.06 -30.88
C PHE A 90 -11.51 8.65 -32.07
N LYS A 91 -10.85 8.80 -33.21
CA LYS A 91 -11.51 9.22 -34.45
C LYS A 91 -12.42 8.09 -34.96
N ARG A 92 -13.73 8.31 -34.93
CA ARG A 92 -14.70 7.39 -35.55
C ARG A 92 -14.69 7.58 -37.06
N TYR A 93 -14.30 6.56 -37.80
CA TYR A 93 -14.49 6.51 -39.25
C TYR A 93 -15.87 5.93 -39.56
N ALA A 94 -16.56 6.51 -40.54
CA ALA A 94 -17.82 5.97 -41.03
C ALA A 94 -17.55 4.69 -41.84
N LEU A 95 -18.27 3.62 -41.54
CA LEU A 95 -18.26 2.42 -42.37
C LEU A 95 -19.03 2.74 -43.66
N ALA A 96 -18.36 2.61 -44.81
CA ALA A 96 -19.02 2.72 -46.10
C ALA A 96 -19.98 1.52 -46.24
N GLU A 97 -21.29 1.80 -46.31
CA GLU A 97 -22.29 0.77 -46.59
C GLU A 97 -22.03 0.19 -47.97
N THR A 98 -21.54 -1.04 -48.00
CA THR A 98 -21.45 -1.79 -49.25
C THR A 98 -22.86 -2.31 -49.55
N LYS A 99 -23.48 -1.82 -50.64
CA LYS A 99 -24.76 -2.34 -51.13
C LYS A 99 -24.57 -3.80 -51.55
N LEU A 100 -24.90 -4.73 -50.66
CA LEU A 100 -24.88 -6.15 -50.95
C LEU A 100 -26.10 -6.51 -51.81
N HIS A 101 -25.89 -6.93 -53.05
CA HIS A 101 -26.94 -7.46 -53.91
C HIS A 101 -27.14 -8.94 -53.58
N ILE A 102 -28.27 -9.29 -52.94
CA ILE A 102 -28.64 -10.68 -52.65
C ILE A 102 -29.54 -11.18 -53.79
N PRO A 103 -29.11 -12.13 -54.63
CA PRO A 103 -29.98 -12.69 -55.66
C PRO A 103 -31.13 -13.48 -55.02
N GLY A 104 -32.34 -13.18 -55.46
CA GLY A 104 -33.59 -13.74 -54.92
C GLY A 104 -33.89 -15.14 -55.42
N SER A 105 -33.15 -16.15 -54.94
CA SER A 105 -33.69 -17.46 -54.52
C SER A 105 -32.53 -18.36 -54.11
N MET A 106 -32.33 -18.56 -52.81
CA MET A 106 -31.71 -19.78 -52.33
C MET A 106 -32.87 -20.71 -51.96
N GLY A 107 -32.90 -21.91 -52.54
CA GLY A 107 -33.97 -22.89 -52.32
C GLY A 107 -34.24 -23.15 -50.83
N MET A 108 -35.36 -23.82 -50.52
CA MET A 108 -35.81 -24.00 -49.14
C MET A 108 -34.73 -24.64 -48.24
N PRO A 109 -34.47 -24.08 -47.04
CA PRO A 109 -33.51 -24.67 -46.12
C PRO A 109 -34.04 -26.02 -45.60
N GLN A 110 -33.26 -27.07 -45.79
CA GLN A 110 -33.51 -28.37 -45.17
C GLN A 110 -33.08 -28.29 -43.70
N SER A 111 -34.04 -28.45 -42.79
CA SER A 111 -33.81 -28.43 -41.35
C SER A 111 -32.91 -29.61 -40.95
N ILE A 112 -31.72 -29.31 -40.44
CA ILE A 112 -30.86 -30.31 -39.81
C ILE A 112 -31.47 -30.64 -38.45
N LYS A 113 -31.91 -31.89 -38.28
CA LYS A 113 -32.53 -32.37 -37.04
C LYS A 113 -31.54 -32.25 -35.87
N ASN A 114 -31.95 -31.47 -34.88
CA ASN A 114 -31.40 -31.27 -33.53
C ASN A 114 -30.31 -32.25 -33.08
N SER A 115 -29.05 -31.80 -33.04
CA SER A 115 -28.14 -32.21 -31.98
C SER A 115 -28.11 -31.11 -30.93
N ILE A 116 -28.86 -31.29 -29.85
CA ILE A 116 -28.74 -30.47 -28.64
C ILE A 116 -27.30 -30.64 -28.14
N PHE A 117 -26.54 -29.56 -28.13
CA PHE A 117 -25.16 -29.56 -27.70
C PHE A 117 -25.06 -29.99 -26.23
N HIS A 118 -24.24 -31.01 -25.94
CA HIS A 118 -23.95 -31.43 -24.58
C HIS A 118 -22.47 -31.13 -24.26
N PRO A 119 -22.18 -30.42 -23.16
CA PRO A 119 -20.81 -30.15 -22.75
C PRO A 119 -20.12 -31.40 -22.17
N PRO A 120 -18.78 -31.47 -22.25
CA PRO A 120 -18.01 -32.63 -21.80
C PRO A 120 -18.10 -32.82 -20.28
N GLN A 121 -18.28 -34.07 -19.85
CA GLN A 121 -18.36 -34.44 -18.42
C GLN A 121 -16.94 -34.62 -17.84
N GLU A 122 -16.68 -33.92 -16.73
CA GLU A 122 -15.41 -33.94 -15.99
C GLU A 122 -15.24 -35.27 -15.23
N LYS A 123 -14.12 -35.97 -15.45
CA LYS A 123 -13.82 -37.23 -14.74
C LYS A 123 -13.15 -36.92 -13.40
N SER A 124 -13.90 -36.96 -12.30
CA SER A 124 -13.34 -36.98 -10.94
C SER A 124 -12.85 -38.39 -10.60
N ASN A 125 -11.56 -38.65 -10.78
CA ASN A 125 -10.92 -39.85 -10.24
C ASN A 125 -10.73 -39.66 -8.73
N LEU A 126 -11.52 -40.39 -7.93
CA LEU A 126 -11.24 -40.62 -6.51
C LEU A 126 -11.42 -42.12 -6.24
N SER A 127 -10.30 -42.84 -6.17
CA SER A 127 -10.03 -44.00 -5.31
C SER A 127 -8.56 -44.37 -5.45
#